data_AF-A0A3B1JSN0-F1
#
_entry.id   AF-A0A3B1JSN0-F1
#
_cell.length_a   1.000
_cell.length_b   1.000
_cell.length_c   1.000
_cell.angle_alpha   90.00
_cell.angle_beta   90.00
_cell.angle_gamma   90.00
#
_symmetry.space_group_name_H-M   'P 1'
#
loop_
_entity.id
_entity.type
_entity.pdbx_description
1 polymer ?
#
loop_
_entity_poly.entity_id
_entity_poly.type
_entity_poly.pdbx_seq_one_letter_code
_entity_poly.pdbx_strand_id
1 'polypeptide(L)'
;MICRFLLPLVALLLCGSEIALSGNILVFPGEFSHWLNMRSIVDELVARNHSVTVLTHSASASVKLSPEDSFKSIVFKVDMERQDVQAFWHDLFNTWMNEGFTGIRMMILFWNVWTDMQRYAEAVCDGVHNKELLDLLRKSNFDAVLYDPISHCSDILAETLGVPHVVSVRLSFAYNMERLCGQLPAPPSYVPAGGAQGHLTDQMSFMERVENMLLYVSLTAVFKPSMMLTFDKYYTKIAGKPTTLCDTLGKADIWLIRTYWDFEYPRPLLPNFKFVGGLHCKPAKPLPKEMEEFVQSSGDDGIVVFSLGSMVKNLTKDRANTIASALGQIPQKVLWRYSGDKPDTLSPNTKLYDWIPQNDLLGHPKTRAFITHGGTNGLYEAIYHGVPMVGIPLFADQPDNLLHMKTKGAAVTVDFNKMKTEDLKEALTEVINNPSYKESMMRLSRIHHDQPMKPLDQAVYWIEFVMRNKGAKHLRVEAHNLTWYQYHCLDVIAFLLSIVALVIFIFVKTCKWLFRKCCRRSSAKSKKE
;
A
#
# COMPACT_ATOMS: atom_id res chain seq x y z
N MET A 1 33.11 14.75 52.84
CA MET A 1 32.69 15.95 52.07
C MET A 1 32.49 15.65 50.57
N ILE A 2 33.14 14.63 50.01
CA ILE A 2 33.08 14.28 48.56
C ILE A 2 31.73 13.65 48.14
N CYS A 3 31.07 12.86 48.98
CA CYS A 3 29.76 12.25 48.63
C CYS A 3 28.60 13.23 48.48
N ARG A 4 28.67 14.45 49.06
CA ARG A 4 27.58 15.43 48.97
C ARG A 4 27.48 16.12 47.61
N PHE A 5 28.53 16.08 46.79
CA PHE A 5 28.56 16.67 45.45
C PHE A 5 28.33 15.65 44.33
N LEU A 6 28.42 14.34 44.62
CA LEU A 6 28.17 13.27 43.64
C LEU A 6 26.68 13.08 43.32
N LEU A 7 25.81 13.13 44.34
CA LEU A 7 24.35 12.98 44.13
C LEU A 7 23.74 14.09 43.24
N PRO A 8 24.04 15.39 43.46
CA PRO A 8 23.57 16.45 42.58
C PRO A 8 24.11 16.32 41.16
N LEU A 9 25.35 15.85 40.99
CA LEU A 9 25.98 15.67 39.69
C LEU A 9 25.34 14.52 38.89
N VAL A 10 25.05 13.40 39.56
CA VAL A 10 24.31 12.27 38.95
C VAL A 10 22.87 12.67 38.63
N ALA A 11 22.21 13.44 39.49
CA ALA A 11 20.88 13.98 39.21
C ALA A 11 20.88 14.97 38.03
N LEU A 12 21.90 15.83 37.91
CA LEU A 12 22.08 16.73 36.75
C LEU A 12 22.37 15.97 35.45
N LEU A 13 23.16 14.90 35.51
CA LEU A 13 23.43 14.02 34.36
C LEU A 13 22.16 13.26 33.93
N LEU A 14 21.31 12.87 34.88
CA LEU A 14 20.03 12.20 34.62
C LEU A 14 18.91 13.16 34.18
N CYS A 15 18.95 14.43 34.61
CA CYS A 15 17.98 15.46 34.20
C CYS A 15 18.15 15.95 32.76
N GLY A 16 19.29 15.64 32.11
CA GLY A 16 19.56 15.97 30.71
C GLY A 16 19.60 14.76 29.77
N SER A 17 19.60 13.54 30.30
CA SER A 17 19.51 12.32 29.49
C SER A 17 18.04 11.98 29.25
N GLU A 18 17.55 12.17 28.03
CA GLU A 18 16.36 11.44 27.60
C GLU A 18 16.64 9.95 27.82
N ILE A 19 15.81 9.28 28.61
CA ILE A 19 15.84 7.82 28.73
C ILE A 19 15.39 7.30 27.36
N ALA A 20 16.33 7.12 26.43
CA ALA A 20 16.07 6.47 25.17
C ALA A 20 15.75 5.01 25.48
N LEU A 21 14.46 4.66 25.46
CA LEU A 21 14.02 3.27 25.50
C LEU A 21 14.45 2.60 24.19
N SER A 22 15.70 2.12 24.16
CA SER A 22 16.13 1.14 23.17
C SER A 22 15.24 -0.10 23.35
N GLY A 23 14.80 -0.66 22.22
CA GLY A 23 14.03 -1.90 22.24
C GLY A 23 14.43 -2.80 21.07
N ASN A 24 14.01 -4.05 21.15
CA ASN A 24 14.40 -5.10 20.23
C ASN A 24 13.26 -5.41 19.26
N ILE A 25 13.45 -5.12 17.97
CA ILE A 25 12.37 -5.14 16.98
C ILE A 25 12.68 -6.22 15.93
N LEU A 26 11.71 -7.11 15.71
CA LEU A 26 11.74 -8.06 14.60
C LEU A 26 11.06 -7.43 13.38
N VAL A 27 11.74 -7.39 12.25
CA VAL A 27 11.22 -6.84 11.00
C VAL A 27 11.08 -7.96 9.98
N PHE A 28 9.87 -8.20 9.47
CA PHE A 28 9.62 -9.16 8.41
C PHE A 28 9.13 -8.42 7.15
N PRO A 29 10.06 -8.00 6.27
CA PRO A 29 9.73 -7.12 5.15
C PRO A 29 9.18 -7.90 3.95
N GLY A 30 8.43 -7.18 3.10
CA GLY A 30 8.09 -7.64 1.75
C GLY A 30 9.24 -7.49 0.75
N GLU A 31 8.99 -7.85 -0.50
CA GLU A 31 9.98 -7.80 -1.59
C GLU A 31 9.96 -6.46 -2.37
N PHE A 32 11.03 -6.21 -3.13
CA PHE A 32 11.28 -5.09 -4.02
C PHE A 32 11.06 -3.72 -3.35
N SER A 33 10.10 -2.94 -3.83
CA SER A 33 9.79 -1.61 -3.32
C SER A 33 9.27 -1.63 -1.88
N HIS A 34 8.71 -2.75 -1.43
CA HIS A 34 8.26 -2.94 -0.04
C HIS A 34 9.47 -2.95 0.90
N TRP A 35 10.51 -3.71 0.55
CA TRP A 35 11.78 -3.70 1.27
C TRP A 35 12.40 -2.31 1.28
N LEU A 36 12.50 -1.62 0.13
CA LEU A 36 13.09 -0.28 0.08
C LEU A 36 12.37 0.73 0.99
N ASN A 37 11.04 0.67 1.04
CA ASN A 37 10.25 1.51 1.91
C ASN A 37 10.46 1.14 3.39
N MET A 38 10.35 -0.14 3.76
CA MET A 38 10.56 -0.59 5.15
C MET A 38 12.00 -0.41 5.62
N ARG A 39 12.99 -0.51 4.75
CA ARG A 39 14.40 -0.23 5.06
C ARG A 39 14.58 1.19 5.57
N SER A 40 13.79 2.16 5.08
CA SER A 40 13.83 3.53 5.61
C SER A 40 13.42 3.58 7.08
N ILE A 41 12.44 2.77 7.49
CA ILE A 41 12.03 2.61 8.90
C ILE A 41 13.13 1.89 9.70
N VAL A 42 13.71 0.81 9.15
CA VAL A 42 14.81 0.06 9.79
C VAL A 42 16.00 0.97 10.07
N ASP A 43 16.45 1.73 9.07
CA ASP A 43 17.61 2.62 9.19
C ASP A 43 17.36 3.69 10.27
N GLU A 44 16.14 4.24 10.34
CA GLU A 44 15.77 5.23 11.36
C GLU A 44 15.67 4.61 12.77
N LEU A 45 15.11 3.41 12.90
CA LEU A 45 15.06 2.70 14.19
C LEU A 45 16.48 2.43 14.72
N VAL A 46 17.39 2.00 13.85
CA VAL A 46 18.80 1.80 14.22
C VAL A 46 19.46 3.13 14.59
N ALA A 47 19.20 4.21 13.83
CA ALA A 47 19.71 5.55 14.15
C ALA A 47 19.22 6.06 15.53
N ARG A 48 18.05 5.61 15.99
CA ARG A 48 17.51 5.87 17.33
C ARG A 48 17.93 4.86 18.39
N ASN A 49 18.98 4.07 18.11
CA ASN A 49 19.55 3.07 19.01
C ASN A 49 18.66 1.86 19.31
N HIS A 50 17.65 1.55 18.49
CA HIS A 50 16.93 0.28 18.62
C HIS A 50 17.76 -0.89 18.05
N SER A 51 17.65 -2.06 18.68
CA SER A 51 18.19 -3.31 18.14
C SER A 51 17.20 -3.86 17.13
N VAL A 52 17.53 -3.81 15.83
CA VAL A 52 16.67 -4.33 14.77
C VAL A 52 17.20 -5.66 14.26
N THR A 53 16.30 -6.64 14.10
CA THR A 53 16.57 -7.92 13.44
C THR A 53 15.67 -8.08 12.23
N VAL A 54 16.24 -8.10 11.02
CA VAL A 54 15.52 -8.33 9.77
C VAL A 54 15.44 -9.84 9.52
N LEU A 55 14.23 -10.37 9.45
CA LEU A 55 13.92 -11.75 9.12
C LEU A 55 13.59 -11.86 7.63
N THR A 56 14.36 -12.65 6.90
CA THR A 56 14.12 -12.92 5.47
C THR A 56 14.34 -14.40 5.15
N HIS A 57 14.06 -14.83 3.93
CA HIS A 57 14.19 -16.22 3.50
C HIS A 57 15.28 -16.43 2.45
N SER A 58 15.79 -17.66 2.35
CA SER A 58 16.89 -18.04 1.43
C SER A 58 16.60 -17.75 -0.04
N ALA A 59 15.33 -17.80 -0.43
CA ALA A 59 14.87 -17.52 -1.78
C ALA A 59 14.51 -16.05 -2.05
N SER A 60 14.82 -15.11 -1.13
CA SER A 60 14.41 -13.71 -1.27
C SER A 60 14.93 -13.09 -2.58
N ALA A 61 14.02 -12.47 -3.33
CA ALA A 61 14.35 -11.94 -4.66
C ALA A 61 15.18 -10.66 -4.56
N SER A 62 14.88 -9.81 -3.58
CA SER A 62 15.29 -8.41 -3.55
C SER A 62 15.98 -7.94 -2.26
N VAL A 63 15.77 -8.64 -1.13
CA VAL A 63 16.39 -8.28 0.14
C VAL A 63 17.87 -8.67 0.07
N LYS A 64 18.72 -7.67 -0.20
CA LYS A 64 20.17 -7.82 -0.19
C LYS A 64 20.71 -7.42 1.18
N LEU A 65 21.27 -8.40 1.89
CA LEU A 65 21.96 -8.20 3.16
C LEU A 65 23.45 -7.92 2.89
N SER A 66 24.01 -6.99 3.65
CA SER A 66 25.44 -6.62 3.62
C SER A 66 26.06 -6.88 5.00
N PRO A 67 27.33 -7.33 5.08
CA PRO A 67 28.06 -7.38 6.35
C PRO A 67 28.20 -6.00 7.03
N GLU A 68 28.05 -4.92 6.27
CA GLU A 68 28.12 -3.54 6.74
C GLU A 68 26.76 -3.01 7.24
N ASP A 69 25.68 -3.78 7.11
CA ASP A 69 24.37 -3.36 7.60
C ASP A 69 24.40 -3.22 9.13
N SER A 70 23.84 -2.11 9.64
CA SER A 70 23.82 -1.76 11.06
C SER A 70 22.74 -2.51 11.87
N PHE A 71 22.04 -3.44 11.24
CA PHE A 71 21.02 -4.30 11.85
C PHE A 71 21.41 -5.78 11.78
N LYS A 72 20.83 -6.61 12.65
CA LYS A 72 21.00 -8.07 12.60
C LYS A 72 20.11 -8.66 11.52
N SER A 73 20.52 -9.78 10.93
CA SER A 73 19.69 -10.50 9.97
C SER A 73 19.57 -11.98 10.32
N ILE A 74 18.38 -12.53 10.15
CA ILE A 74 18.13 -13.98 10.21
C ILE A 74 17.59 -14.41 8.85
N VAL A 75 18.24 -15.41 8.24
CA VAL A 75 17.80 -16.00 6.97
C VAL A 75 17.32 -17.41 7.23
N PHE A 76 16.02 -17.64 7.09
CA PHE A 76 15.45 -18.99 7.19
C PHE A 76 15.38 -19.67 5.84
N LYS A 77 15.45 -21.01 5.84
CA LYS A 77 15.37 -21.80 4.61
C LYS A 77 13.92 -21.98 4.19
N VAL A 78 13.68 -21.86 2.88
CA VAL A 78 12.41 -22.21 2.23
C VAL A 78 12.68 -23.25 1.15
N ASP A 79 11.69 -24.08 0.86
CA ASP A 79 11.79 -25.15 -0.16
C ASP A 79 11.59 -24.60 -1.59
N MET A 80 12.37 -23.58 -1.92
CA MET A 80 12.40 -22.94 -3.24
C MET A 80 13.78 -22.34 -3.49
N GLU A 81 14.25 -22.40 -4.74
CA GLU A 81 15.46 -21.72 -5.15
C GLU A 81 15.18 -20.23 -5.42
N ARG A 82 16.18 -19.39 -5.17
CA ARG A 82 16.08 -17.94 -5.40
C ARG A 82 15.78 -17.61 -6.87
N GLN A 83 16.35 -18.39 -7.79
CA GLN A 83 16.17 -18.19 -9.23
C GLN A 83 14.72 -18.47 -9.64
N ASP A 84 14.09 -19.49 -9.07
CA ASP A 84 12.69 -19.82 -9.34
C ASP A 84 11.75 -18.72 -8.86
N VAL A 85 11.97 -18.19 -7.64
CA VAL A 85 11.20 -17.06 -7.11
C VAL A 85 11.38 -15.81 -7.98
N GLN A 86 12.61 -15.54 -8.45
CA GLN A 86 12.87 -14.43 -9.37
C GLN A 86 12.17 -14.62 -10.72
N ALA A 87 12.20 -15.82 -11.28
CA ALA A 87 11.53 -16.16 -12.54
C ALA A 87 10.01 -16.02 -12.41
N PHE A 88 9.44 -16.50 -11.31
CA PHE A 88 8.02 -16.34 -10.98
C PHE A 88 7.60 -14.87 -10.96
N TRP A 89 8.29 -14.01 -10.21
CA TRP A 89 7.97 -12.57 -10.16
C TRP A 89 8.11 -11.92 -11.54
N HIS A 90 9.15 -12.30 -12.29
CA HIS A 90 9.37 -11.79 -13.63
C HIS A 90 8.25 -12.19 -14.61
N ASP A 91 7.81 -13.44 -14.59
CA ASP A 91 6.70 -13.92 -15.42
C ASP A 91 5.41 -13.20 -15.07
N LEU A 92 5.06 -13.13 -13.78
CA LEU A 92 3.88 -12.43 -13.28
C LEU A 92 3.80 -10.98 -13.79
N PHE A 93 4.87 -10.20 -13.63
CA PHE A 93 4.86 -8.79 -14.05
C PHE A 93 4.86 -8.63 -15.57
N ASN A 94 5.57 -9.49 -16.30
CA ASN A 94 5.56 -9.44 -17.76
C ASN A 94 4.20 -9.81 -18.34
N THR A 95 3.52 -10.82 -17.80
CA THR A 95 2.17 -11.17 -18.19
C THR A 95 1.23 -10.00 -17.95
N TRP A 96 1.28 -9.39 -16.77
CA TRP A 96 0.40 -8.27 -16.43
C TRP A 96 0.65 -7.03 -17.31
N MET A 97 1.92 -6.74 -17.63
CA MET A 97 2.29 -5.58 -18.46
C MET A 97 1.87 -5.75 -19.93
N ASN A 98 2.04 -6.94 -20.50
CA ASN A 98 1.94 -7.17 -21.95
C ASN A 98 0.64 -7.84 -22.40
N GLU A 99 -0.05 -8.58 -21.54
CA GLU A 99 -1.28 -9.28 -21.90
C GLU A 99 -2.52 -8.50 -21.48
N GLY A 100 -3.37 -8.16 -22.45
CA GLY A 100 -4.69 -7.59 -22.16
C GLY A 100 -5.59 -8.61 -21.48
N PHE A 101 -6.36 -8.18 -20.48
CA PHE A 101 -7.29 -9.03 -19.71
C PHE A 101 -8.55 -9.44 -20.52
N THR A 102 -8.41 -10.24 -21.57
CA THR A 102 -9.57 -10.76 -22.33
C THR A 102 -9.49 -12.26 -22.63
N GLY A 103 -10.63 -12.94 -22.44
CA GLY A 103 -10.86 -14.32 -22.91
C GLY A 103 -10.29 -15.45 -22.04
N ILE A 104 -10.26 -16.66 -22.62
CA ILE A 104 -9.83 -17.93 -21.97
C ILE A 104 -8.36 -17.89 -21.55
N ARG A 105 -7.53 -17.16 -22.30
CA ARG A 105 -6.10 -17.00 -22.03
C ARG A 105 -5.85 -16.32 -20.67
N MET A 106 -6.67 -15.33 -20.30
CA MET A 106 -6.63 -14.70 -18.98
C MET A 106 -6.91 -15.70 -17.85
N MET A 107 -7.91 -16.58 -18.01
CA MET A 107 -8.23 -17.57 -16.97
C MET A 107 -7.10 -18.56 -16.74
N ILE A 108 -6.43 -19.02 -17.80
CA ILE A 108 -5.28 -19.93 -17.69
C ILE A 108 -4.10 -19.23 -17.02
N LEU A 109 -3.79 -17.99 -17.43
CA LEU A 109 -2.71 -17.20 -16.85
C LEU A 109 -2.96 -16.88 -15.38
N PHE A 110 -4.19 -16.45 -15.06
CA PHE A 110 -4.60 -16.21 -13.69
C PHE A 110 -4.47 -17.48 -12.85
N TRP A 111 -4.86 -18.64 -13.37
CA TRP A 111 -4.73 -19.92 -12.68
C TRP A 111 -3.28 -20.30 -12.39
N ASN A 112 -2.38 -20.18 -13.38
CA ASN A 112 -0.96 -20.49 -13.20
C ASN A 112 -0.28 -19.55 -12.21
N VAL A 113 -0.50 -18.24 -12.37
CA VAL A 113 -0.02 -17.21 -11.43
C VAL A 113 -0.51 -17.49 -10.01
N TRP A 114 -1.78 -17.88 -9.90
CA TRP A 114 -2.40 -18.20 -8.63
C TRP A 114 -1.75 -19.41 -7.97
N THR A 115 -1.54 -20.50 -8.71
CA THR A 115 -0.89 -21.70 -8.20
C THR A 115 0.55 -21.42 -7.75
N ASP A 116 1.30 -20.62 -8.49
CA ASP A 116 2.67 -20.27 -8.14
C ASP A 116 2.72 -19.33 -6.92
N MET A 117 1.80 -18.36 -6.84
CA MET A 117 1.61 -17.53 -5.65
C MET A 117 1.31 -18.37 -4.41
N GLN A 118 0.42 -19.36 -4.54
CA GLN A 118 0.12 -20.29 -3.44
C GLN A 118 1.36 -21.07 -3.03
N ARG A 119 2.06 -21.70 -3.98
CA ARG A 119 3.26 -22.48 -3.68
C ARG A 119 4.33 -21.63 -2.98
N TYR A 120 4.53 -20.40 -3.44
CA TYR A 120 5.43 -19.45 -2.80
C TYR A 120 5.00 -19.11 -1.37
N ALA A 121 3.70 -18.80 -1.18
CA ALA A 121 3.15 -18.51 0.14
C ALA A 121 3.33 -19.70 1.10
N GLU A 122 3.04 -20.92 0.66
CA GLU A 122 3.20 -22.15 1.43
C GLU A 122 4.65 -22.38 1.85
N ALA A 123 5.59 -22.28 0.91
CA ALA A 123 7.01 -22.46 1.20
C ALA A 123 7.54 -21.45 2.23
N VAL A 124 7.11 -20.19 2.15
CA VAL A 124 7.47 -19.15 3.13
C VAL A 124 6.83 -19.42 4.49
N CYS A 125 5.54 -19.79 4.50
CA CYS A 125 4.80 -20.11 5.73
C CYS A 125 5.40 -21.30 6.49
N ASP A 126 5.73 -22.39 5.78
CA ASP A 126 6.34 -23.58 6.37
C ASP A 126 7.76 -23.29 6.88
N GLY A 127 8.55 -22.51 6.12
CA GLY A 127 9.89 -22.11 6.52
C GLY A 127 9.91 -21.25 7.78
N VAL A 128 8.99 -20.28 7.89
CA VAL A 128 8.97 -19.35 9.03
C VAL A 128 8.39 -19.99 10.31
N HIS A 129 7.57 -21.03 10.17
CA HIS A 129 7.01 -21.80 11.29
C HIS A 129 7.84 -23.04 11.65
N ASN A 130 9.07 -23.12 11.17
CA ASN A 130 10.02 -24.14 11.61
C ASN A 130 10.29 -24.03 13.13
N LYS A 131 10.28 -25.18 13.83
CA LYS A 131 10.43 -25.23 15.29
C LYS A 131 11.74 -24.61 15.80
N GLU A 132 12.86 -24.87 15.14
CA GLU A 132 14.17 -24.34 15.54
C GLU A 132 14.21 -22.81 15.40
N LEU A 133 13.65 -22.29 14.31
CA LEU A 133 13.52 -20.85 14.10
C LEU A 133 12.59 -20.21 15.14
N LEU A 134 11.40 -20.79 15.38
CA LEU A 134 10.48 -20.27 16.39
C LEU A 134 11.11 -20.26 17.79
N ASP A 135 11.86 -21.30 18.16
CA ASP A 135 12.56 -21.36 19.44
C ASP A 135 13.68 -20.30 19.53
N LEU A 136 14.39 -20.03 18.43
CA LEU A 136 15.37 -18.95 18.33
C LEU A 136 14.70 -17.57 18.49
N LEU A 137 13.60 -17.33 17.78
CA LEU A 137 12.87 -16.07 17.81
C LEU A 137 12.27 -15.80 19.19
N ARG A 138 11.72 -16.83 19.86
CA ARG A 138 11.23 -16.72 21.25
C ARG A 138 12.33 -16.35 22.25
N LYS A 139 13.51 -16.96 22.13
CA LYS A 139 14.67 -16.65 22.99
C LYS A 139 15.22 -15.25 22.77
N SER A 140 14.92 -14.63 21.63
CA SER A 140 15.42 -13.30 21.27
C SER A 140 14.69 -12.16 21.99
N ASN A 141 13.54 -12.42 22.65
CA ASN A 141 12.78 -11.44 23.44
C ASN A 141 12.52 -10.12 22.69
N PHE A 142 11.80 -10.18 21.57
CA PHE A 142 11.41 -8.99 20.82
C PHE A 142 10.30 -8.20 21.53
N ASP A 143 10.38 -6.87 21.47
CA ASP A 143 9.40 -5.94 22.04
C ASP A 143 8.24 -5.64 21.08
N ALA A 144 8.49 -5.72 19.76
CA ALA A 144 7.51 -5.54 18.71
C ALA A 144 7.91 -6.29 17.43
N VAL A 145 6.92 -6.66 16.62
CA VAL A 145 7.09 -7.15 15.25
C VAL A 145 6.57 -6.09 14.27
N LEU A 146 7.39 -5.69 13.31
CA LEU A 146 7.00 -4.86 12.17
C LEU A 146 7.00 -5.73 10.91
N TYR A 147 5.89 -5.82 10.19
CA TYR A 147 5.82 -6.65 8.99
C TYR A 147 5.04 -6.03 7.84
N ASP A 148 5.30 -6.52 6.63
CA ASP A 148 4.48 -6.29 5.46
C ASP A 148 3.58 -7.52 5.20
N PRO A 149 2.26 -7.37 5.05
CA PRO A 149 1.36 -8.52 4.91
C PRO A 149 1.51 -9.25 3.57
N ILE A 150 2.27 -8.68 2.60
CA ILE A 150 2.68 -9.43 1.40
C ILE A 150 3.67 -10.54 1.75
N SER A 151 4.44 -10.40 2.84
CA SER A 151 5.22 -11.50 3.38
C SER A 151 4.29 -12.45 4.11
N HIS A 152 3.90 -13.51 3.41
CA HIS A 152 2.95 -14.50 3.89
C HIS A 152 3.33 -15.06 5.27
N CYS A 153 2.31 -15.25 6.12
CA CYS A 153 2.44 -15.75 7.49
C CYS A 153 3.22 -14.86 8.47
N SER A 154 3.51 -13.61 8.11
CA SER A 154 4.15 -12.65 9.00
C SER A 154 3.29 -12.22 10.19
N ASP A 155 1.98 -12.15 10.00
CA ASP A 155 0.98 -11.79 11.01
C ASP A 155 0.75 -12.90 12.04
N ILE A 156 0.59 -14.16 11.60
CA ILE A 156 0.48 -15.30 12.54
C ILE A 156 1.80 -15.59 13.27
N LEU A 157 2.95 -15.25 12.69
CA LEU A 157 4.23 -15.31 13.40
C LEU A 157 4.21 -14.42 14.65
N ALA A 158 3.74 -13.18 14.52
CA ALA A 158 3.64 -12.26 15.65
C ALA A 158 2.73 -12.82 16.76
N GLU A 159 1.57 -13.39 16.40
CA GLU A 159 0.68 -14.06 17.34
C GLU A 159 1.34 -15.29 18.00
N THR A 160 2.09 -16.08 17.24
CA THR A 160 2.82 -17.27 17.74
C THR A 160 3.94 -16.92 18.72
N LEU A 161 4.56 -15.74 18.56
CA LEU A 161 5.55 -15.20 19.48
C LEU A 161 4.91 -14.50 20.68
N GLY A 162 3.63 -14.13 20.60
CA GLY A 162 2.94 -13.36 21.65
C GLY A 162 3.45 -11.93 21.77
N VAL A 163 3.94 -11.34 20.69
CA VAL A 163 4.58 -10.02 20.65
C VAL A 163 3.64 -9.01 19.96
N PRO A 164 3.46 -7.79 20.51
CA PRO A 164 2.70 -6.73 19.84
C PRO A 164 3.20 -6.45 18.43
N HIS A 165 2.30 -6.10 17.51
CA HIS A 165 2.69 -6.01 16.10
C HIS A 165 2.09 -4.85 15.33
N VAL A 166 2.94 -4.32 14.45
CA VAL A 166 2.66 -3.21 13.56
C VAL A 166 2.73 -3.73 12.13
N VAL A 167 1.66 -3.47 11.38
CA VAL A 167 1.60 -3.82 9.96
C VAL A 167 1.91 -2.59 9.12
N SER A 168 2.78 -2.73 8.12
CA SER A 168 3.09 -1.70 7.12
C SER A 168 2.55 -2.15 5.77
N VAL A 169 1.44 -1.54 5.33
CA VAL A 169 0.73 -1.93 4.11
C VAL A 169 0.57 -0.74 3.17
N ARG A 170 0.71 -0.99 1.87
CA ARG A 170 0.41 0.01 0.84
C ARG A 170 -1.04 -0.02 0.42
N LEU A 171 -1.51 -1.20 0.02
CA LEU A 171 -2.84 -1.42 -0.52
C LEU A 171 -3.09 -2.93 -0.61
N SER A 172 -4.34 -3.34 -0.42
CA SER A 172 -4.87 -4.58 -1.00
C SER A 172 -6.02 -4.26 -1.97
N PHE A 173 -6.29 -5.15 -2.93
CA PHE A 173 -7.39 -4.94 -3.89
C PHE A 173 -8.72 -4.69 -3.18
N ALA A 174 -9.43 -3.64 -3.59
CA ALA A 174 -10.67 -3.16 -2.95
C ALA A 174 -10.55 -2.99 -1.41
N TYR A 175 -9.33 -2.73 -0.94
CA TYR A 175 -8.99 -2.63 0.48
C TYR A 175 -9.42 -3.87 1.28
N ASN A 176 -9.39 -5.06 0.68
CA ASN A 176 -9.88 -6.28 1.33
C ASN A 176 -9.22 -6.56 2.69
N MET A 177 -7.89 -6.47 2.80
CA MET A 177 -7.19 -6.64 4.07
C MET A 177 -7.56 -5.55 5.08
N GLU A 178 -7.52 -4.29 4.65
CA GLU A 178 -7.78 -3.13 5.51
C GLU A 178 -9.24 -3.10 6.00
N ARG A 179 -10.20 -3.38 5.11
CA ARG A 179 -11.65 -3.31 5.38
C ARG A 179 -12.18 -4.58 6.05
N LEU A 180 -11.80 -5.76 5.57
CA LEU A 180 -12.35 -7.02 6.07
C LEU A 180 -11.61 -7.51 7.31
N CYS A 181 -10.28 -7.42 7.33
CA CYS A 181 -9.49 -7.85 8.49
C CYS A 181 -9.28 -6.69 9.48
N GLY A 182 -8.89 -5.52 8.98
CA GLY A 182 -8.59 -4.33 9.79
C GLY A 182 -9.79 -3.44 10.15
N GLN A 183 -10.98 -3.74 9.63
CA GLN A 183 -12.24 -2.98 9.86
C GLN A 183 -12.21 -1.51 9.42
N LEU A 184 -11.23 -1.08 8.61
CA LEU A 184 -11.17 0.28 8.09
C LEU A 184 -12.37 0.56 7.16
N PRO A 185 -13.17 1.60 7.41
CA PRO A 185 -14.28 1.93 6.52
C PRO A 185 -13.79 2.36 5.14
N ALA A 186 -14.35 1.74 4.09
CA ALA A 186 -14.20 2.18 2.71
C ALA A 186 -15.58 2.21 2.02
N PRO A 187 -16.37 3.29 2.20
CA PRO A 187 -17.71 3.38 1.64
C PRO A 187 -17.70 3.37 0.11
N PRO A 188 -18.34 2.39 -0.56
CA PRO A 188 -18.30 2.26 -2.02
C PRO A 188 -19.03 3.40 -2.76
N SER A 189 -19.74 4.27 -2.04
CA SER A 189 -20.42 5.43 -2.61
C SER A 189 -19.47 6.54 -3.06
N TYR A 190 -18.26 6.61 -2.51
CA TYR A 190 -17.25 7.64 -2.84
C TYR A 190 -15.80 7.18 -2.69
N VAL A 191 -15.54 5.94 -2.23
CA VAL A 191 -14.18 5.37 -2.19
C VAL A 191 -14.06 4.36 -3.33
N PRO A 192 -13.32 4.68 -4.40
CA PRO A 192 -13.05 3.74 -5.50
C PRO A 192 -12.40 2.45 -4.98
N ALA A 193 -12.76 1.31 -5.56
CA ALA A 193 -12.14 0.02 -5.25
C ALA A 193 -10.66 0.06 -5.68
N GLY A 194 -9.77 0.32 -4.74
CA GLY A 194 -8.34 0.54 -5.02
C GLY A 194 -7.67 -0.69 -5.63
N GLY A 195 -6.78 -0.44 -6.58
CA GLY A 195 -6.03 -1.45 -7.34
C GLY A 195 -6.88 -2.18 -8.38
N ALA A 196 -8.15 -1.81 -8.56
CA ALA A 196 -9.05 -2.53 -9.46
C ALA A 196 -9.07 -1.91 -10.87
N GLN A 197 -9.07 -0.58 -10.98
CA GLN A 197 -9.27 0.13 -12.25
C GLN A 197 -8.85 1.61 -12.22
N GLY A 198 -8.12 2.06 -13.24
CA GLY A 198 -7.55 3.40 -13.35
C GLY A 198 -8.47 4.49 -13.92
N HIS A 199 -9.80 4.39 -13.76
CA HIS A 199 -10.74 5.41 -14.27
C HIS A 199 -11.77 5.93 -13.26
N LEU A 200 -11.87 5.35 -12.06
CA LEU A 200 -12.83 5.78 -11.04
C LEU A 200 -12.22 6.79 -10.05
N THR A 201 -12.97 7.84 -9.71
CA THR A 201 -12.56 8.88 -8.74
C THR A 201 -13.51 8.91 -7.53
N ASP A 202 -13.27 9.77 -6.54
CA ASP A 202 -14.21 9.97 -5.42
C ASP A 202 -15.52 10.67 -5.87
N GLN A 203 -15.53 11.26 -7.06
CA GLN A 203 -16.69 11.89 -7.68
C GLN A 203 -17.27 10.98 -8.78
N MET A 204 -18.12 10.04 -8.38
CA MET A 204 -18.76 9.07 -9.28
C MET A 204 -20.20 9.43 -9.62
N SER A 205 -20.55 9.28 -10.89
CA SER A 205 -21.93 9.18 -11.36
C SER A 205 -22.62 7.92 -10.81
N PHE A 206 -23.93 7.81 -11.02
CA PHE A 206 -24.67 6.62 -10.57
C PHE A 206 -24.11 5.32 -11.17
N MET A 207 -23.80 5.30 -12.47
CA MET A 207 -23.30 4.09 -13.14
C MET A 207 -21.89 3.74 -12.69
N GLU A 208 -21.03 4.73 -12.47
CA GLU A 208 -19.70 4.52 -11.88
C GLU A 208 -19.80 3.98 -10.44
N ARG A 209 -20.78 4.42 -9.65
CA ARG A 209 -21.04 3.81 -8.32
C ARG A 209 -21.53 2.38 -8.41
N VAL A 210 -22.35 2.05 -9.42
CA VAL A 210 -22.77 0.65 -9.66
C VAL A 210 -21.56 -0.20 -10.02
N GLU A 211 -20.71 0.26 -10.95
CA GLU A 211 -19.45 -0.41 -11.29
C GLU A 211 -18.57 -0.60 -10.05
N ASN A 212 -18.34 0.47 -9.29
CA ASN A 212 -17.53 0.43 -8.08
C ASN A 212 -18.06 -0.59 -7.07
N MET A 213 -19.37 -0.60 -6.81
CA MET A 213 -20.02 -1.56 -5.93
C MET A 213 -19.84 -3.01 -6.42
N LEU A 214 -19.98 -3.26 -7.72
CA LEU A 214 -19.75 -4.58 -8.31
C LEU A 214 -18.29 -5.02 -8.17
N LEU A 215 -17.33 -4.11 -8.27
CA LEU A 215 -15.90 -4.41 -8.03
C LEU A 215 -15.67 -4.82 -6.57
N TYR A 216 -16.21 -4.08 -5.59
CA TYR A 216 -16.13 -4.47 -4.18
C TYR A 216 -16.72 -5.86 -3.93
N VAL A 217 -17.89 -6.14 -4.48
CA VAL A 217 -18.56 -7.45 -4.34
C VAL A 217 -17.70 -8.55 -4.97
N SER A 218 -17.27 -8.37 -6.21
CA SER A 218 -16.52 -9.38 -6.97
C SER A 218 -15.17 -9.68 -6.33
N LEU A 219 -14.40 -8.64 -5.96
CA LEU A 219 -13.10 -8.80 -5.32
C LEU A 219 -13.22 -9.38 -3.91
N THR A 220 -14.29 -9.06 -3.16
CA THR A 220 -14.57 -9.71 -1.86
C THR A 220 -14.91 -11.20 -2.06
N ALA A 221 -15.72 -11.51 -3.08
CA ALA A 221 -16.16 -12.87 -3.38
C ALA A 221 -15.02 -13.76 -3.89
N VAL A 222 -13.94 -13.20 -4.45
CA VAL A 222 -12.70 -13.92 -4.79
C VAL A 222 -11.79 -14.03 -3.56
N PHE A 223 -11.59 -12.92 -2.83
CA PHE A 223 -10.66 -12.87 -1.70
C PHE A 223 -11.06 -13.83 -0.57
N LYS A 224 -12.32 -13.81 -0.12
CA LYS A 224 -12.73 -14.62 1.05
C LYS A 224 -12.55 -16.13 0.82
N PRO A 225 -13.08 -16.75 -0.25
CA PRO A 225 -12.86 -18.17 -0.50
C PRO A 225 -11.40 -18.51 -0.74
N SER A 226 -10.64 -17.62 -1.39
CA SER A 226 -9.20 -17.79 -1.53
C SER A 226 -8.52 -17.95 -0.17
N MET A 227 -8.69 -16.98 0.74
CA MET A 227 -8.06 -17.02 2.06
C MET A 227 -8.49 -18.27 2.84
N MET A 228 -9.78 -18.63 2.76
CA MET A 228 -10.32 -19.82 3.39
C MET A 228 -9.70 -21.12 2.85
N LEU A 229 -9.46 -21.20 1.54
CA LEU A 229 -8.92 -22.40 0.91
C LEU A 229 -7.41 -22.54 1.06
N THR A 230 -6.70 -21.43 1.31
CA THR A 230 -5.24 -21.39 1.51
C THR A 230 -4.88 -21.08 2.95
N PHE A 231 -4.81 -19.80 3.32
CA PHE A 231 -4.23 -19.31 4.57
C PHE A 231 -4.96 -19.84 5.79
N ASP A 232 -6.29 -19.84 5.82
CA ASP A 232 -7.05 -20.24 7.01
C ASP A 232 -6.80 -21.72 7.39
N LYS A 233 -6.53 -22.58 6.40
CA LYS A 233 -6.13 -23.98 6.66
C LYS A 233 -4.76 -24.06 7.32
N TYR A 234 -3.79 -23.30 6.79
CA TYR A 234 -2.45 -23.22 7.39
C TYR A 234 -2.50 -22.61 8.79
N TYR A 235 -3.31 -21.57 8.98
CA TYR A 235 -3.38 -20.83 10.23
C TYR A 235 -4.04 -21.68 11.31
N THR A 236 -5.09 -22.41 10.95
CA THR A 236 -5.70 -23.41 11.83
C THR A 236 -4.72 -24.51 12.23
N LYS A 237 -3.90 -25.00 11.29
CA LYS A 237 -2.85 -26.01 11.56
C LYS A 237 -1.77 -25.46 12.50
N ILE A 238 -1.26 -24.26 12.25
CA ILE A 238 -0.21 -23.61 13.05
C ILE A 238 -0.72 -23.28 14.46
N ALA A 239 -1.92 -22.71 14.56
CA ALA A 239 -2.50 -22.29 15.84
C ALA A 239 -3.06 -23.45 16.67
N GLY A 240 -3.32 -24.62 16.05
CA GLY A 240 -3.93 -25.78 16.70
C GLY A 240 -5.41 -25.59 17.05
N LYS A 241 -6.05 -24.54 16.53
CA LYS A 241 -7.47 -24.18 16.72
C LYS A 241 -7.98 -23.43 15.49
N PRO A 242 -9.30 -23.38 15.23
CA PRO A 242 -9.84 -22.59 14.12
C PRO A 242 -9.32 -21.15 14.17
N THR A 243 -8.60 -20.73 13.13
CA THR A 243 -7.98 -19.39 13.04
C THR A 243 -7.88 -19.01 11.57
N THR A 244 -8.37 -17.82 11.24
CA THR A 244 -8.32 -17.24 9.90
C THR A 244 -7.20 -16.20 9.77
N LEU A 245 -6.85 -15.84 8.54
CA LEU A 245 -5.97 -14.70 8.25
C LEU A 245 -6.51 -13.41 8.88
N CYS A 246 -7.82 -13.15 8.77
CA CYS A 246 -8.37 -11.93 9.35
C CYS A 246 -8.39 -11.93 10.89
N ASP A 247 -8.42 -13.11 11.54
CA ASP A 247 -8.35 -13.19 13.01
C ASP A 247 -6.99 -12.75 13.56
N THR A 248 -5.92 -12.94 12.79
CA THR A 248 -4.51 -12.68 13.14
C THR A 248 -4.10 -11.29 12.66
N LEU A 249 -4.22 -11.02 11.36
CA LEU A 249 -3.97 -9.70 10.78
C LEU A 249 -4.83 -8.61 11.43
N GLY A 250 -6.10 -8.91 11.70
CA GLY A 250 -7.01 -7.99 12.38
C GLY A 250 -6.60 -7.65 13.81
N LYS A 251 -5.66 -8.37 14.44
CA LYS A 251 -5.10 -8.06 15.77
C LYS A 251 -3.95 -7.06 15.76
N ALA A 252 -3.52 -6.58 14.59
CA ALA A 252 -2.46 -5.58 14.52
C ALA A 252 -2.77 -4.34 15.37
N ASP A 253 -1.81 -3.96 16.20
CA ASP A 253 -1.92 -2.86 17.15
C ASP A 253 -1.96 -1.52 16.42
N ILE A 254 -1.13 -1.38 15.38
CA ILE A 254 -1.09 -0.22 14.48
C ILE A 254 -0.98 -0.68 13.03
N TRP A 255 -1.72 0.00 12.16
CA TRP A 255 -1.62 -0.09 10.71
C TRP A 255 -0.92 1.15 10.16
N LEU A 256 0.32 1.00 9.71
CA LEU A 256 1.05 2.00 8.94
C LEU A 256 0.63 1.90 7.47
N ILE A 257 -0.21 2.82 7.03
CA ILE A 257 -0.67 2.91 5.64
C ILE A 257 0.30 3.78 4.86
N ARG A 258 0.92 3.26 3.82
CA ARG A 258 1.97 3.94 3.04
C ARG A 258 1.44 4.98 2.04
N THR A 259 0.37 5.67 2.40
CA THR A 259 -0.21 6.79 1.65
C THR A 259 -0.59 7.95 2.55
N TYR A 260 -0.97 9.09 1.95
CA TYR A 260 -1.40 10.32 2.63
C TYR A 260 -2.31 11.16 1.70
N TRP A 261 -2.94 12.21 2.25
CA TRP A 261 -4.07 12.93 1.63
C TRP A 261 -3.69 13.95 0.54
N ASP A 262 -2.42 14.32 0.47
CA ASP A 262 -1.85 15.03 -0.67
C ASP A 262 -2.03 14.20 -1.96
N PHE A 263 -1.93 12.87 -1.85
CA PHE A 263 -2.05 11.92 -2.95
C PHE A 263 -3.41 11.21 -3.04
N GLU A 264 -3.95 10.69 -1.93
CA GLU A 264 -5.21 9.90 -1.90
C GLU A 264 -6.48 10.75 -1.82
N TYR A 265 -7.64 10.10 -1.97
CA TYR A 265 -8.95 10.69 -1.67
C TYR A 265 -9.30 10.56 -0.18
N PRO A 266 -9.84 11.62 0.47
CA PRO A 266 -10.27 11.57 1.86
C PRO A 266 -11.30 10.47 2.15
N ARG A 267 -11.12 9.75 3.26
CA ARG A 267 -12.07 8.71 3.74
C ARG A 267 -12.03 8.54 5.26
N PRO A 268 -13.03 7.88 5.88
CA PRO A 268 -13.08 7.71 7.34
C PRO A 268 -11.89 6.90 7.86
N LEU A 269 -11.42 7.25 9.06
CA LEU A 269 -10.22 6.67 9.65
C LEU A 269 -10.51 6.03 11.01
N LEU A 270 -9.74 4.99 11.33
CA LEU A 270 -9.70 4.40 12.67
C LEU A 270 -8.49 4.90 13.45
N PRO A 271 -8.57 5.01 14.79
CA PRO A 271 -7.47 5.54 15.61
C PRO A 271 -6.16 4.75 15.53
N ASN A 272 -6.20 3.46 15.19
CA ASN A 272 -5.01 2.62 15.01
C ASN A 272 -4.45 2.62 13.57
N PHE A 273 -5.08 3.32 12.62
CA PHE A 273 -4.58 3.47 11.25
C PHE A 273 -3.82 4.79 11.11
N LYS A 274 -2.56 4.71 10.69
CA LYS A 274 -1.62 5.83 10.60
C LYS A 274 -1.09 5.92 9.19
N PHE A 275 -1.44 7.00 8.53
CA PHE A 275 -1.07 7.30 7.15
C PHE A 275 0.31 7.94 7.16
N VAL A 276 1.28 7.28 6.53
CA VAL A 276 2.72 7.60 6.54
C VAL A 276 3.30 7.63 5.12
N GLY A 277 2.50 8.11 4.17
CA GLY A 277 2.94 8.32 2.78
C GLY A 277 4.19 9.20 2.68
N GLY A 278 5.15 8.80 1.85
CA GLY A 278 6.42 9.51 1.66
C GLY A 278 7.48 9.32 2.74
N LEU A 279 7.35 8.31 3.62
CA LEU A 279 8.34 8.02 4.67
C LEU A 279 9.77 7.75 4.17
N HIS A 280 9.95 7.41 2.90
CA HIS A 280 11.26 7.18 2.28
C HIS A 280 11.86 8.43 1.64
N CYS A 281 11.07 9.51 1.47
CA CYS A 281 11.50 10.74 0.81
C CYS A 281 12.51 11.49 1.68
N LYS A 282 13.55 12.04 1.04
CA LYS A 282 14.66 12.72 1.73
C LYS A 282 15.11 13.94 0.91
N PRO A 283 15.73 14.95 1.55
CA PRO A 283 16.42 16.01 0.81
C PRO A 283 17.44 15.42 -0.16
N ALA A 284 17.59 16.04 -1.33
CA ALA A 284 18.54 15.57 -2.34
C ALA A 284 19.98 15.69 -1.85
N LYS A 285 20.77 14.65 -2.10
CA LYS A 285 22.22 14.63 -1.91
C LYS A 285 22.94 15.00 -3.21
N PRO A 286 24.21 15.45 -3.14
CA PRO A 286 25.01 15.67 -4.34
C PRO A 286 25.12 14.42 -5.21
N LEU A 287 25.01 14.60 -6.54
CA LEU A 287 25.13 13.51 -7.50
C LEU A 287 26.59 13.08 -7.69
N PRO A 288 26.85 11.83 -8.12
CA PRO A 288 28.18 11.42 -8.56
C PRO A 288 28.69 12.35 -9.67
N LYS A 289 29.99 12.68 -9.64
CA LYS A 289 30.59 13.70 -10.53
C LYS A 289 30.24 13.53 -12.02
N GLU A 290 30.33 12.31 -12.54
CA GLU A 290 30.02 12.03 -13.96
C GLU A 290 28.53 12.26 -14.29
N MET A 291 27.64 11.94 -13.36
CA MET A 291 26.21 12.17 -13.51
C MET A 291 25.91 13.67 -13.44
N GLU A 292 26.53 14.37 -12.50
CA GLU A 292 26.42 15.84 -12.37
C GLU A 292 26.89 16.55 -13.65
N GLU A 293 28.03 16.17 -14.22
CA GLU A 293 28.53 16.72 -15.49
C GLU A 293 27.52 16.55 -16.64
N PHE A 294 26.90 15.37 -16.74
CA PHE A 294 25.85 15.13 -17.72
C PHE A 294 24.60 16.00 -17.47
N VAL A 295 24.17 16.13 -16.22
CA VAL A 295 23.06 16.98 -15.82
C VAL A 295 23.35 18.46 -16.14
N GLN A 296 24.55 18.95 -15.86
CA GLN A 296 24.94 20.33 -16.13
C GLN A 296 25.03 20.63 -17.64
N SER A 297 25.40 19.64 -18.46
CA SER A 297 25.44 19.77 -19.93
C SER A 297 24.07 20.03 -20.57
N SER A 298 22.97 19.95 -19.81
CA SER A 298 21.62 20.25 -20.30
C SER A 298 21.30 21.74 -20.49
N GLY A 299 22.18 22.65 -20.05
CA GLY A 299 21.91 24.08 -20.16
C GLY A 299 20.59 24.49 -19.48
N ASP A 300 19.83 25.37 -20.11
CA ASP A 300 18.57 25.88 -19.56
C ASP A 300 17.38 24.92 -19.73
N ASP A 301 17.47 24.03 -20.73
CA ASP A 301 16.45 23.02 -21.02
C ASP A 301 16.24 22.08 -19.84
N GLY A 302 17.32 21.75 -19.11
CA GLY A 302 17.27 20.90 -17.92
C GLY A 302 17.15 19.42 -18.25
N ILE A 303 16.71 18.64 -17.26
CA ILE A 303 16.71 17.18 -17.34
C ILE A 303 15.32 16.56 -17.19
N VAL A 304 15.18 15.38 -17.80
CA VAL A 304 14.08 14.44 -17.56
C VAL A 304 14.65 13.20 -16.88
N VAL A 305 14.04 12.81 -15.77
CA VAL A 305 14.34 11.55 -15.08
C VAL A 305 13.37 10.50 -15.61
N PHE A 306 13.85 9.31 -15.97
CA PHE A 306 12.99 8.23 -16.45
C PHE A 306 13.26 6.92 -15.69
N SER A 307 12.25 6.42 -14.98
CA SER A 307 12.30 5.18 -14.23
C SER A 307 10.96 4.45 -14.22
N LEU A 308 10.97 3.16 -14.54
CA LEU A 308 9.82 2.26 -14.41
C LEU A 308 9.87 1.44 -13.10
N GLY A 309 10.60 1.95 -12.10
CA GLY A 309 10.69 1.36 -10.77
C GLY A 309 11.74 0.25 -10.65
N SER A 310 11.64 -0.50 -9.55
CA SER A 310 12.63 -1.51 -9.14
C SER A 310 12.45 -2.87 -9.83
N MET A 311 11.25 -3.15 -10.35
CA MET A 311 10.88 -4.48 -10.89
C MET A 311 11.07 -4.56 -12.41
N VAL A 312 10.76 -3.48 -13.14
CA VAL A 312 10.90 -3.43 -14.60
C VAL A 312 12.31 -2.99 -14.96
N LYS A 313 13.17 -3.93 -15.36
CA LYS A 313 14.59 -3.67 -15.69
C LYS A 313 14.83 -3.39 -17.16
N ASN A 314 14.04 -4.01 -18.03
CA ASN A 314 14.16 -3.93 -19.48
C ASN A 314 12.75 -3.88 -20.10
N LEU A 315 12.71 -3.66 -21.41
CA LEU A 315 11.49 -3.63 -22.21
C LEU A 315 11.75 -4.46 -23.47
N THR A 316 10.69 -4.79 -24.19
CA THR A 316 10.86 -5.36 -25.53
C THR A 316 11.57 -4.36 -26.43
N LYS A 317 12.34 -4.86 -27.40
CA LYS A 317 13.14 -4.02 -28.31
C LYS A 317 12.29 -2.95 -29.01
N ASP A 318 11.09 -3.31 -29.46
CA ASP A 318 10.13 -2.40 -30.10
C ASP A 318 9.70 -1.24 -29.18
N ARG A 319 9.29 -1.57 -27.95
CA ARG A 319 8.88 -0.57 -26.96
C ARG A 319 10.04 0.33 -26.54
N ALA A 320 11.22 -0.26 -26.33
CA ALA A 320 12.44 0.47 -26.00
C ALA A 320 12.85 1.44 -27.12
N ASN A 321 12.77 1.02 -28.39
CA ASN A 321 13.07 1.86 -29.54
C ASN A 321 12.05 2.99 -29.73
N THR A 322 10.76 2.72 -29.50
CA THR A 322 9.69 3.74 -29.55
C THR A 322 9.94 4.84 -28.52
N ILE A 323 10.24 4.44 -27.28
CA ILE A 323 10.52 5.40 -26.20
C ILE A 323 11.82 6.15 -26.47
N ALA A 324 12.91 5.47 -26.82
CA ALA A 324 14.19 6.09 -27.12
C ALA A 324 14.10 7.13 -28.26
N SER A 325 13.29 6.82 -29.30
CA SER A 325 13.00 7.74 -30.39
C SER A 325 12.32 9.02 -29.90
N ALA A 326 11.37 8.92 -28.97
CA ALA A 326 10.66 10.08 -28.43
C ALA A 326 11.57 10.95 -27.57
N LEU A 327 12.37 10.30 -26.71
CA LEU A 327 13.37 10.98 -25.86
C LEU A 327 14.42 11.70 -26.71
N GLY A 328 14.77 11.16 -27.88
CA GLY A 328 15.71 11.80 -28.81
C GLY A 328 15.19 13.07 -29.48
N GLN A 329 13.87 13.34 -29.42
CA GLN A 329 13.24 14.50 -30.05
C GLN A 329 13.01 15.69 -29.09
N ILE A 330 13.32 15.55 -27.81
CA ILE A 330 13.21 16.63 -26.83
C ILE A 330 14.59 17.27 -26.55
N PRO A 331 14.66 18.56 -26.22
CA PRO A 331 15.94 19.24 -26.00
C PRO A 331 16.60 18.86 -24.65
N GLN A 332 15.83 18.36 -23.68
CA GLN A 332 16.35 17.98 -22.37
C GLN A 332 17.36 16.82 -22.45
N LYS A 333 18.27 16.78 -21.47
CA LYS A 333 19.03 15.56 -21.20
C LYS A 333 18.17 14.57 -20.43
N VAL A 334 18.26 13.29 -20.76
CA VAL A 334 17.44 12.25 -20.15
C VAL A 334 18.32 11.26 -19.42
N LEU A 335 18.03 11.03 -18.14
CA LEU A 335 18.64 9.97 -17.35
C LEU A 335 17.64 8.83 -17.21
N TRP A 336 17.91 7.74 -17.93
CA TRP A 336 16.98 6.62 -18.03
C TRP A 336 17.52 5.40 -17.29
N ARG A 337 16.82 5.00 -16.22
CA ARG A 337 17.06 3.72 -15.54
C ARG A 337 16.60 2.56 -16.44
N TYR A 338 17.55 1.81 -16.99
CA TYR A 338 17.31 0.72 -17.93
C TYR A 338 18.53 -0.21 -18.02
N SER A 339 18.30 -1.50 -17.85
CA SER A 339 19.32 -2.57 -17.87
C SER A 339 19.09 -3.59 -19.00
N GLY A 340 18.27 -3.25 -20.00
CA GLY A 340 18.06 -4.09 -21.18
C GLY A 340 19.05 -3.81 -22.30
N ASP A 341 18.83 -4.44 -23.45
CA ASP A 341 19.61 -4.15 -24.66
C ASP A 341 19.46 -2.68 -25.07
N LYS A 342 20.58 -2.04 -25.37
CA LYS A 342 20.63 -0.64 -25.80
C LYS A 342 19.69 -0.44 -27.00
N PRO A 343 18.74 0.51 -26.95
CA PRO A 343 17.85 0.80 -28.08
C PRO A 343 18.65 1.28 -29.30
N ASP A 344 18.25 0.83 -30.49
CA ASP A 344 18.88 1.22 -31.76
C ASP A 344 18.66 2.72 -32.06
N THR A 345 17.55 3.28 -31.56
CA THR A 345 17.15 4.68 -31.76
C THR A 345 17.60 5.61 -30.62
N LEU A 346 18.52 5.18 -29.75
CA LEU A 346 19.01 5.98 -28.62
C LEU A 346 19.82 7.20 -29.10
N SER A 347 19.33 8.39 -28.79
CA SER A 347 19.98 9.67 -29.10
C SER A 347 21.02 10.10 -28.04
N PRO A 348 22.06 10.89 -28.39
CA PRO A 348 23.09 11.36 -27.45
C PRO A 348 22.60 12.22 -26.28
N ASN A 349 21.37 12.72 -26.31
CA ASN A 349 20.77 13.42 -25.16
C ASN A 349 20.30 12.47 -24.06
N THR A 350 20.24 11.16 -24.30
CA THR A 350 19.76 10.17 -23.33
C THR A 350 20.90 9.26 -22.88
N LYS A 351 21.06 9.09 -21.56
CA LYS A 351 22.06 8.20 -20.96
C LYS A 351 21.36 7.12 -20.14
N LEU A 352 21.76 5.86 -20.37
CA LEU A 352 21.22 4.68 -19.71
C LEU A 352 22.01 4.38 -18.43
N TYR A 353 21.30 3.96 -17.39
CA TYR A 353 21.88 3.57 -16.10
C TYR A 353 21.20 2.32 -15.57
N ASP A 354 21.96 1.40 -14.99
CA ASP A 354 21.38 0.23 -14.29
C ASP A 354 20.54 0.64 -13.07
N TRP A 355 21.02 1.67 -12.37
CA TRP A 355 20.38 2.27 -11.22
C TRP A 355 20.67 3.77 -11.18
N ILE A 356 19.69 4.56 -10.76
CA ILE A 356 19.81 6.01 -10.60
C ILE A 356 19.48 6.41 -9.15
N PRO A 357 20.14 7.44 -8.59
CA PRO A 357 19.73 8.04 -7.34
C PRO A 357 18.46 8.89 -7.55
N GLN A 358 17.31 8.22 -7.73
CA GLN A 358 16.06 8.83 -8.19
C GLN A 358 15.63 10.01 -7.31
N ASN A 359 15.64 9.86 -5.99
CA ASN A 359 15.34 10.94 -5.04
C ASN A 359 16.21 12.18 -5.28
N ASP A 360 17.52 11.98 -5.45
CA ASP A 360 18.48 13.08 -5.59
C ASP A 360 18.35 13.78 -6.95
N LEU A 361 18.10 13.01 -8.01
CA LEU A 361 17.79 13.55 -9.32
C LEU A 361 16.47 14.33 -9.32
N LEU A 362 15.43 13.82 -8.68
CA LEU A 362 14.15 14.54 -8.59
C LEU A 362 14.28 15.84 -7.81
N GLY A 363 15.11 15.87 -6.77
CA GLY A 363 15.40 17.11 -6.03
C GLY A 363 16.44 18.02 -6.68
N HIS A 364 17.00 17.65 -7.84
CA HIS A 364 17.98 18.48 -8.52
C HIS A 364 17.31 19.70 -9.20
N PRO A 365 17.87 20.93 -9.10
CA PRO A 365 17.23 22.15 -9.63
C PRO A 365 16.98 22.16 -11.15
N LYS A 366 17.73 21.36 -11.92
CA LYS A 366 17.55 21.22 -13.38
C LYS A 366 16.42 20.26 -13.77
N THR A 367 15.80 19.54 -12.83
CA THR A 367 14.77 18.56 -13.17
C THR A 367 13.47 19.24 -13.57
N ARG A 368 13.00 18.91 -14.78
CA ARG A 368 11.78 19.48 -15.36
C ARG A 368 10.59 18.54 -15.27
N ALA A 369 10.82 17.26 -15.56
CA ALA A 369 9.78 16.25 -15.55
C ALA A 369 10.29 14.87 -15.13
N PHE A 370 9.37 14.05 -14.64
CA PHE A 370 9.60 12.65 -14.32
C PHE A 370 8.75 11.75 -15.23
N ILE A 371 9.38 10.84 -15.96
CA ILE A 371 8.68 9.74 -16.63
C ILE A 371 8.62 8.57 -15.66
N THR A 372 7.41 8.13 -15.32
CA THR A 372 7.20 7.14 -14.27
C THR A 372 6.14 6.12 -14.63
N HIS A 373 6.33 4.89 -14.17
CA HIS A 373 5.30 3.86 -14.19
C HIS A 373 4.11 4.14 -13.25
N GLY A 374 4.18 5.11 -12.34
CA GLY A 374 3.11 5.38 -11.38
C GLY A 374 3.21 4.59 -10.06
N GLY A 375 4.33 3.93 -9.80
CA GLY A 375 4.57 3.28 -8.51
C GLY A 375 4.67 4.29 -7.37
N THR A 376 4.00 3.99 -6.26
CA THR A 376 3.76 4.93 -5.15
C THR A 376 5.03 5.57 -4.57
N ASN A 377 6.12 4.81 -4.42
CA ASN A 377 7.37 5.38 -3.88
C ASN A 377 7.91 6.50 -4.77
N GLY A 378 7.95 6.29 -6.09
CA GLY A 378 8.42 7.31 -7.03
C GLY A 378 7.47 8.51 -7.12
N LEU A 379 6.16 8.28 -6.95
CA LEU A 379 5.20 9.38 -6.89
C LEU A 379 5.43 10.27 -5.68
N TYR A 380 5.65 9.71 -4.48
CA TYR A 380 5.95 10.53 -3.31
C TYR A 380 7.29 11.27 -3.44
N GLU A 381 8.32 10.68 -4.03
CA GLU A 381 9.57 11.41 -4.29
C GLU A 381 9.33 12.59 -5.24
N ALA A 382 8.52 12.40 -6.29
CA ALA A 382 8.16 13.48 -7.19
C ALA A 382 7.34 14.56 -6.47
N ILE A 383 6.35 14.18 -5.65
CA ILE A 383 5.54 15.11 -4.84
C ILE A 383 6.44 15.89 -3.89
N TYR A 384 7.31 15.19 -3.15
CA TYR A 384 8.24 15.79 -2.20
C TYR A 384 9.10 16.89 -2.85
N HIS A 385 9.64 16.63 -4.04
CA HIS A 385 10.49 17.56 -4.79
C HIS A 385 9.72 18.49 -5.76
N GLY A 386 8.40 18.37 -5.84
CA GLY A 386 7.57 19.22 -6.68
C GLY A 386 7.77 19.01 -8.20
N VAL A 387 8.10 17.80 -8.66
CA VAL A 387 8.41 17.50 -10.07
C VAL A 387 7.18 16.93 -10.80
N PRO A 388 6.61 17.61 -11.82
CA PRO A 388 5.47 17.08 -12.56
C PRO A 388 5.88 15.90 -13.45
N MET A 389 4.91 15.13 -13.95
CA MET A 389 5.22 13.82 -14.51
C MET A 389 4.46 13.43 -15.78
N VAL A 390 5.07 12.56 -16.57
CA VAL A 390 4.40 11.74 -17.58
C VAL A 390 4.30 10.31 -17.05
N GLY A 391 3.07 9.85 -16.88
CA GLY A 391 2.74 8.53 -16.37
C GLY A 391 2.59 7.49 -17.48
N ILE A 392 3.24 6.34 -17.31
CA ILE A 392 3.17 5.18 -18.20
C ILE A 392 2.76 3.96 -17.35
N PRO A 393 1.47 3.82 -16.97
CA PRO A 393 1.03 2.74 -16.09
C PRO A 393 1.30 1.37 -16.74
N LEU A 394 1.79 0.42 -15.94
CA LEU A 394 2.11 -0.93 -16.41
C LEU A 394 1.22 -1.99 -15.77
N PHE A 395 1.05 -1.97 -14.44
CA PHE A 395 0.32 -3.02 -13.70
C PHE A 395 -0.07 -2.58 -12.28
N ALA A 396 -0.83 -3.44 -11.58
CA ALA A 396 -1.25 -3.25 -10.19
C ALA A 396 -1.99 -1.94 -9.94
N ASP A 397 -1.59 -1.20 -8.91
CA ASP A 397 -2.15 0.06 -8.47
C ASP A 397 -1.74 1.26 -9.33
N GLN A 398 -0.83 1.07 -10.29
CA GLN A 398 -0.25 2.16 -11.08
C GLN A 398 -1.27 2.96 -11.91
N PRO A 399 -2.26 2.34 -12.58
CA PRO A 399 -3.30 3.08 -13.29
C PRO A 399 -4.07 4.03 -12.35
N ASP A 400 -4.50 3.53 -11.19
CA ASP A 400 -5.25 4.29 -10.18
C ASP A 400 -4.40 5.44 -9.64
N ASN A 401 -3.13 5.16 -9.32
CA ASN A 401 -2.20 6.15 -8.82
C ASN A 401 -1.99 7.30 -9.82
N LEU A 402 -1.85 6.98 -11.11
CA LEU A 402 -1.68 7.99 -12.14
C LEU A 402 -2.98 8.74 -12.45
N LEU A 403 -4.14 8.10 -12.28
CA LEU A 403 -5.42 8.81 -12.30
C LEU A 403 -5.47 9.88 -11.21
N HIS A 404 -5.04 9.58 -9.97
CA HIS A 404 -5.00 10.57 -8.89
C HIS A 404 -4.10 11.77 -9.24
N MET A 405 -2.94 11.52 -9.83
CA MET A 405 -2.03 12.61 -10.22
C MET A 405 -2.60 13.41 -11.40
N LYS A 406 -3.28 12.74 -12.34
CA LYS A 406 -3.95 13.38 -13.47
C LYS A 406 -5.11 14.26 -13.01
N THR A 407 -5.99 13.78 -12.13
CA THR A 407 -7.13 14.55 -11.61
C THR A 407 -6.69 15.75 -10.78
N LYS A 408 -5.53 15.66 -10.12
CA LYS A 408 -4.89 16.79 -9.44
C LYS A 408 -4.19 17.76 -10.41
N GLY A 409 -4.10 17.45 -11.71
CA GLY A 409 -3.44 18.28 -12.71
C GLY A 409 -1.91 18.27 -12.61
N ALA A 410 -1.33 17.18 -12.11
CA ALA A 410 0.13 17.03 -11.92
C ALA A 410 0.77 16.01 -12.87
N ALA A 411 -0.04 15.34 -13.71
CA ALA A 411 0.43 14.34 -14.65
C ALA A 411 -0.34 14.31 -15.98
N VAL A 412 0.36 13.93 -17.05
CA VAL A 412 -0.22 13.41 -18.29
C VAL A 412 0.01 11.90 -18.34
N THR A 413 -0.96 11.11 -18.79
CA THR A 413 -0.87 9.64 -18.85
C THR A 413 -0.88 9.14 -20.29
N VAL A 414 0.05 8.25 -20.64
CA VAL A 414 0.11 7.59 -21.96
C VAL A 414 0.01 6.07 -21.81
N ASP A 415 -0.69 5.41 -22.73
CA ASP A 415 -0.92 3.96 -22.70
C ASP A 415 0.36 3.22 -23.16
N PHE A 416 0.97 2.43 -22.28
CA PHE A 416 2.21 1.72 -22.58
C PHE A 416 2.14 0.85 -23.84
N ASN A 417 1.02 0.20 -24.11
CA ASN A 417 0.88 -0.75 -25.20
C ASN A 417 0.48 -0.08 -26.53
N LYS A 418 -0.10 1.13 -26.48
CA LYS A 418 -0.59 1.84 -27.67
C LYS A 418 0.21 3.07 -28.04
N MET A 419 0.95 3.67 -27.11
CA MET A 419 1.65 4.93 -27.36
C MET A 419 2.69 4.76 -28.48
N LYS A 420 2.66 5.71 -29.40
CA LYS A 420 3.65 5.96 -30.43
C LYS A 420 4.69 6.95 -29.92
N THR A 421 5.75 7.12 -30.69
CA THR A 421 6.82 8.09 -30.43
C THR A 421 6.28 9.51 -30.15
N GLU A 422 5.38 10.00 -31.00
CA GLU A 422 4.86 11.36 -30.88
C GLU A 422 4.00 11.54 -29.62
N ASP A 423 3.23 10.52 -29.20
CA ASP A 423 2.38 10.62 -28.00
C ASP A 423 3.22 10.90 -26.74
N LEU A 424 4.37 10.23 -26.57
CA LEU A 424 5.25 10.44 -25.42
C LEU A 424 5.96 11.81 -25.50
N LYS A 425 6.40 12.21 -26.69
CA LYS A 425 7.03 13.52 -26.91
C LYS A 425 6.05 14.66 -26.63
N GLU A 426 4.82 14.57 -27.12
CA GLU A 426 3.77 15.56 -26.88
C GLU A 426 3.43 15.64 -25.39
N ALA A 427 3.27 14.50 -24.72
CA ALA A 427 3.04 14.47 -23.27
C ALA A 427 4.18 15.14 -22.47
N LEU A 428 5.44 14.90 -22.86
CA LEU A 428 6.60 15.55 -22.23
C LEU A 428 6.63 17.05 -22.50
N THR A 429 6.36 17.45 -23.75
CA THR A 429 6.32 18.86 -24.16
C THR A 429 5.23 19.60 -23.37
N GLU A 430 4.05 19.00 -23.21
CA GLU A 430 2.94 19.54 -22.43
C GLU A 430 3.32 19.71 -20.96
N VAL A 431 3.82 18.64 -20.31
CA VAL A 431 4.15 18.69 -18.88
C VAL A 431 5.29 19.66 -18.56
N ILE A 432 6.25 19.81 -19.47
CA ILE A 432 7.41 20.70 -19.28
C ILE A 432 7.04 22.16 -19.54
N ASN A 433 6.25 22.45 -20.58
CA ASN A 433 6.01 23.82 -21.03
C ASN A 433 4.73 24.45 -20.46
N ASN A 434 3.74 23.65 -20.03
CA ASN A 434 2.54 24.17 -19.40
C ASN A 434 2.77 24.35 -17.89
N PRO A 435 2.82 25.60 -17.38
CA PRO A 435 3.17 25.87 -15.98
C PRO A 435 2.15 25.28 -14.98
N SER A 436 0.91 25.01 -15.40
CA SER A 436 -0.13 24.49 -14.51
C SER A 436 0.25 23.15 -13.85
N TYR A 437 0.99 22.27 -14.55
CA TYR A 437 1.46 21.02 -13.97
C TYR A 437 2.49 21.25 -12.86
N LYS A 438 3.45 22.15 -13.11
CA LYS A 438 4.45 22.51 -12.10
C LYS A 438 3.80 23.21 -10.92
N GLU A 439 2.88 24.15 -11.14
CA GLU A 439 2.14 24.83 -10.09
C GLU A 439 1.33 23.86 -9.23
N SER A 440 0.62 22.92 -9.86
CA SER A 440 -0.11 21.89 -9.14
C SER A 440 0.83 21.01 -8.31
N MET A 441 1.95 20.58 -8.90
CA MET A 441 2.89 19.73 -8.18
C MET A 441 3.60 20.46 -7.03
N MET A 442 3.90 21.76 -7.19
CA MET A 442 4.41 22.60 -6.10
C MET A 442 3.37 22.83 -5.01
N ARG A 443 2.06 22.88 -5.35
CA ARG A 443 0.98 22.86 -4.35
C ARG A 443 0.97 21.55 -3.57
N LEU A 444 1.05 20.41 -4.25
CA LEU A 444 1.10 19.10 -3.60
C LEU A 444 2.35 18.94 -2.71
N SER A 445 3.52 19.37 -3.20
CA SER A 445 4.76 19.40 -2.41
C SER A 445 4.60 20.20 -1.12
N ARG A 446 4.02 21.42 -1.19
CA ARG A 446 3.75 22.23 0.00
C ARG A 446 2.85 21.51 1.00
N ILE A 447 1.77 20.88 0.55
CA ILE A 447 0.87 20.09 1.40
C ILE A 447 1.61 18.89 2.00
N HIS A 448 2.45 18.22 1.22
CA HIS A 448 3.23 17.08 1.67
C HIS A 448 4.20 17.44 2.80
N HIS A 449 4.86 18.61 2.70
CA HIS A 449 5.77 19.11 3.74
C HIS A 449 5.04 19.73 4.94
N ASP A 450 3.81 20.22 4.75
CA ASP A 450 2.97 20.82 5.79
C ASP A 450 2.24 19.77 6.62
N GLN A 451 3.01 18.93 7.31
CA GLN A 451 2.51 17.90 8.22
C GLN A 451 3.06 18.15 9.64
N PRO A 452 2.27 17.87 10.70
CA PRO A 452 2.68 18.11 12.08
C PRO A 452 3.89 17.26 12.50
N MET A 453 4.09 16.11 11.86
CA MET A 453 5.21 15.22 12.05
C MET A 453 5.63 14.68 10.68
N LYS A 454 6.94 14.51 10.45
CA LYS A 454 7.40 13.91 9.19
C LYS A 454 6.89 12.47 9.10
N PRO A 455 6.57 11.95 7.90
CA PRO A 455 6.00 10.62 7.76
C PRO A 455 6.85 9.49 8.37
N LEU A 456 8.19 9.57 8.25
CA LEU A 456 9.12 8.61 8.86
C LEU A 456 9.11 8.68 10.38
N ASP A 457 9.15 9.90 10.94
CA ASP A 457 9.06 10.13 12.39
C ASP A 457 7.74 9.58 12.95
N GLN A 458 6.64 9.76 12.22
CA GLN A 458 5.33 9.25 12.61
C GLN A 458 5.30 7.72 12.60
N ALA A 459 5.86 7.07 11.57
CA ALA A 459 5.96 5.62 11.51
C ALA A 459 6.72 5.06 12.73
N VAL A 460 7.90 5.63 13.02
CA VAL A 460 8.74 5.20 14.14
C VAL A 460 8.09 5.49 15.49
N TYR A 461 7.47 6.67 15.66
CA TYR A 461 6.75 7.01 16.88
C TYR A 461 5.68 5.97 17.24
N TRP A 462 4.90 5.51 16.26
CA TRP A 462 3.85 4.52 16.51
C TRP A 462 4.39 3.10 16.76
N ILE A 463 5.54 2.74 16.17
CA ILE A 463 6.25 1.51 16.51
C ILE A 463 6.72 1.55 17.96
N GLU A 464 7.39 2.63 18.36
CA GLU A 464 7.82 2.81 19.74
C GLU A 464 6.63 2.91 20.70
N PHE A 465 5.51 3.49 20.28
CA PHE A 465 4.27 3.56 21.08
C PHE A 465 3.78 2.15 21.41
N VAL A 466 3.73 1.26 20.42
CA VAL A 466 3.33 -0.14 20.62
C VAL A 466 4.29 -0.84 21.57
N MET A 467 5.59 -0.61 21.44
CA MET A 467 6.60 -1.18 22.33
C MET A 467 6.46 -0.70 23.78
N ARG A 468 6.31 0.62 23.98
CA ARG A 468 6.17 1.26 25.31
C ARG A 468 4.92 0.80 26.03
N ASN A 469 3.81 0.62 25.30
CA ASN A 469 2.51 0.29 25.88
C ASN A 469 2.17 -1.20 25.82
N LYS A 470 3.08 -2.04 25.30
CA LYS A 470 2.88 -3.48 25.10
C LYS A 470 1.59 -3.77 24.32
N GLY A 471 1.40 -3.03 23.23
CA GLY A 471 0.23 -3.06 22.35
C GLY A 471 -0.58 -1.76 22.34
N ALA A 472 -1.69 -1.76 21.60
CA ALA A 472 -2.56 -0.60 21.40
C ALA A 472 -4.06 -0.97 21.38
N LYS A 473 -4.47 -1.97 22.15
CA LYS A 473 -5.86 -2.49 22.18
C LYS A 473 -6.94 -1.43 22.38
N HIS A 474 -6.64 -0.34 23.10
CA HIS A 474 -7.58 0.78 23.33
C HIS A 474 -7.88 1.61 22.07
N LEU A 475 -7.09 1.46 21.00
CA LEU A 475 -7.34 2.09 19.70
C LEU A 475 -8.14 1.20 18.74
N ARG A 476 -8.41 -0.06 19.13
CA ARG A 476 -9.17 -1.04 18.34
C ARG A 476 -10.66 -0.71 18.40
N VAL A 477 -11.31 -0.70 17.24
CA VAL A 477 -12.76 -0.46 17.12
C VAL A 477 -13.58 -1.68 17.51
N GLU A 478 -14.80 -1.47 18.02
CA GLU A 478 -15.72 -2.55 18.41
C GLU A 478 -16.22 -3.40 17.23
N ALA A 479 -16.07 -2.92 15.99
CA ALA A 479 -16.50 -3.62 14.78
C ALA A 479 -15.92 -5.06 14.68
N HIS A 480 -14.75 -5.31 15.28
CA HIS A 480 -14.16 -6.65 15.33
C HIS A 480 -14.95 -7.67 16.17
N ASN A 481 -15.81 -7.21 17.09
CA ASN A 481 -16.56 -8.05 18.01
C ASN A 481 -18.05 -8.18 17.63
N LEU A 482 -18.49 -7.44 16.60
CA LEU A 482 -19.87 -7.45 16.14
C LEU A 482 -20.10 -8.52 15.08
N THR A 483 -21.28 -9.15 15.13
CA THR A 483 -21.74 -9.94 13.99
C THR A 483 -22.07 -9.04 12.80
N TRP A 484 -22.05 -9.59 11.58
CA TRP A 484 -22.29 -8.80 10.36
C TRP A 484 -23.64 -8.07 10.35
N TYR A 485 -24.67 -8.65 10.98
CA TYR A 485 -26.00 -8.03 11.05
C TYR A 485 -26.08 -6.95 12.14
N GLN A 486 -25.35 -7.09 13.25
CA GLN A 486 -25.23 -6.03 14.26
C GLN A 486 -24.42 -4.85 13.72
N TYR A 487 -23.31 -5.12 13.03
CA TYR A 487 -22.48 -4.08 12.38
C TYR A 487 -23.30 -3.19 11.43
N HIS A 488 -24.23 -3.78 10.69
CA HIS A 488 -25.13 -3.08 9.79
C HIS A 488 -26.49 -2.69 10.41
N CYS A 489 -26.68 -2.87 11.73
CA CYS A 489 -27.92 -2.60 12.45
C CYS A 489 -29.18 -3.26 11.84
N LEU A 490 -29.03 -4.41 11.19
CA LEU A 490 -30.13 -5.09 10.51
C LEU A 490 -31.14 -5.68 11.51
N ASP A 491 -30.68 -6.06 12.69
CA ASP A 491 -31.50 -6.47 13.84
C ASP A 491 -32.37 -5.30 14.34
N VAL A 492 -31.80 -4.10 14.47
CA VAL A 492 -32.52 -2.87 14.84
C VAL A 492 -33.53 -2.49 13.77
N ILE A 493 -33.15 -2.53 12.49
CA ILE A 493 -34.05 -2.24 11.37
C ILE A 493 -35.22 -3.24 11.37
N ALA A 494 -34.94 -4.53 11.53
CA ALA A 494 -35.98 -5.56 11.61
C ALA A 494 -36.94 -5.31 12.79
N PHE A 495 -36.42 -4.94 13.97
CA PHE A 495 -37.22 -4.59 15.13
C PHE A 495 -38.14 -3.38 14.86
N LEU A 496 -37.60 -2.28 14.31
CA LEU A 496 -38.38 -1.09 13.99
C LEU A 496 -39.47 -1.35 12.93
N LEU A 497 -39.14 -2.13 11.88
CA LEU A 497 -40.12 -2.54 10.87
C LEU A 497 -41.24 -3.40 11.47
N SER A 498 -40.93 -4.25 12.46
CA SER A 498 -41.93 -5.06 13.16
C SER A 498 -42.93 -4.20 13.94
N ILE A 499 -42.46 -3.11 14.58
CA ILE A 499 -43.32 -2.14 15.28
C ILE A 499 -44.24 -1.42 14.29
N VAL A 500 -43.69 -0.92 13.19
CA VAL A 500 -44.48 -0.24 12.14
C VAL A 500 -45.54 -1.18 11.59
N ALA A 501 -45.18 -2.44 11.29
CA ALA A 501 -46.12 -3.45 10.83
C ALA A 501 -47.23 -3.73 11.87
N LEU A 502 -46.89 -3.81 13.16
CA LEU A 502 -47.85 -4.00 14.24
C LEU A 502 -48.81 -2.81 14.36
N VAL A 503 -48.33 -1.57 14.28
CA VAL A 503 -49.15 -0.35 14.32
C VAL A 503 -50.11 -0.31 13.13
N ILE A 504 -49.62 -0.57 11.92
CA ILE A 504 -50.45 -0.65 10.71
C ILE A 504 -51.51 -1.76 10.86
N PHE A 505 -51.12 -2.92 11.39
CA PHE A 505 -52.04 -4.03 11.63
C PHE A 505 -53.15 -3.65 12.62
N ILE A 506 -52.79 -3.05 13.76
CA ILE A 506 -53.76 -2.58 14.77
C ILE A 506 -54.68 -1.52 14.17
N PHE A 507 -54.13 -0.55 13.44
CA PHE A 507 -54.90 0.49 12.76
C PHE A 507 -55.90 -0.11 11.77
N VAL A 508 -55.45 -0.99 10.87
CA VAL A 508 -56.31 -1.66 9.88
C VAL A 508 -57.39 -2.50 10.56
N LYS A 509 -57.06 -3.24 11.63
CA LYS A 509 -58.04 -4.04 12.37
C LYS A 509 -59.07 -3.17 13.09
N THR A 510 -58.63 -2.06 13.69
CA THR A 510 -59.51 -1.08 14.35
C THR A 510 -60.43 -0.42 13.34
N CYS A 511 -59.91 0.06 12.20
CA CYS A 511 -60.71 0.62 11.11
C CYS A 511 -61.70 -0.40 10.54
N LYS A 512 -61.30 -1.66 10.33
CA LYS A 512 -62.21 -2.74 9.91
C LYS A 512 -63.29 -3.02 10.95
N TRP A 513 -62.94 -3.00 12.24
CA TRP A 513 -63.89 -3.19 13.32
C TRP A 513 -64.89 -2.04 13.41
N LEU A 514 -64.41 -0.79 13.37
CA LEU A 514 -65.25 0.42 13.32
C LEU A 514 -66.16 0.41 12.10
N PHE A 515 -65.65 0.08 10.91
CA PHE A 515 -66.44 -0.03 9.70
C PHE A 515 -67.52 -1.12 9.81
N ARG A 516 -67.19 -2.31 10.34
CA ARG A 516 -68.18 -3.36 10.61
C ARG A 516 -69.26 -2.93 11.62
N LYS A 517 -68.90 -2.09 12.59
CA LYS A 517 -69.82 -1.57 13.61
C LYS A 517 -70.72 -0.45 13.07
N CYS A 518 -70.19 0.46 12.26
CA CYS A 518 -70.94 1.56 11.64
C CYS A 518 -71.77 1.12 10.42
N CYS A 519 -71.34 0.12 9.66
CA CYS A 519 -72.05 -0.37 8.47
C CYS A 519 -72.94 -1.60 8.70
N ARG A 520 -72.99 -2.16 9.93
CA ARG A 520 -74.07 -3.08 10.31
C ARG A 520 -75.36 -2.28 10.53
N ARG A 521 -76.12 -2.08 9.45
CA ARG A 521 -77.53 -1.67 9.52
C ARG A 521 -78.30 -2.64 10.43
N SER A 522 -79.02 -2.06 11.38
CA SER A 522 -80.13 -2.71 12.09
C SER A 522 -81.05 -3.41 11.08
N SER A 523 -81.04 -4.74 11.07
CA SER A 523 -82.19 -5.48 10.54
C SER A 523 -83.28 -5.37 11.60
N ALA A 524 -84.12 -4.34 11.47
CA ALA A 524 -85.33 -4.23 12.26
C ALA A 524 -86.21 -5.44 11.95
N LYS A 525 -86.48 -6.28 12.97
CA LYS A 525 -87.46 -7.37 12.89
C LYS A 525 -88.84 -6.77 12.56
N SER A 526 -89.40 -7.11 11.42
CA SER A 526 -90.83 -6.93 11.14
C SER A 526 -91.63 -7.89 12.03
N LYS A 527 -92.48 -7.35 12.90
CA LYS A 527 -93.53 -8.11 13.61
C LYS A 527 -94.63 -8.44 12.61
N LYS A 528 -94.95 -9.73 12.45
CA LYS A 528 -96.18 -10.19 11.80
C LYS A 528 -97.32 -10.12 12.82
N GLU A 529 -98.40 -9.42 12.46
CA GLU A 529 -99.77 -9.72 12.90
C GLU A 529 -100.37 -10.79 12.00
#